data_AF-A0A7C6YNB4-F1
#
_entry.id   AF-A0A7C6YNB4-F1
#
_cell.length_a   1.000
_cell.length_b   1.000
_cell.length_c   1.000
_cell.angle_alpha   90.00
_cell.angle_beta   90.00
_cell.angle_gamma   90.00
#
_symmetry.space_group_name_H-M   'P 1'
#
loop_
_entity.id
_entity.type
_entity.pdbx_description
1 polymer ?
#
loop_
_entity_poly.entity_id
_entity_poly.type
_entity_poly.pdbx_seq_one_letter_code
_entity_poly.pdbx_strand_id
1 'polypeptide(L)'
;MSNKNRPFLSLFPRLLSRAGLALFFVAGAGIAGAEQVVHELTLADCVELALQNNLDLRLERVSHESARTDISAAQGGYDPALTASATRRHEETLGRADRDTLERANAGSDTDTDSWGVGLAGETALAGLRYDISAKSGDASGTTGGNPFDTSTGSAGITLTQPLLKGFKTGGARYQVAIARKQFAESGAQLENKMQNILMQVESAWYSLIQARESIRVQEEAVRLATQLHADNQRKVQIGAMAILDEKQAESQAAAARADLSAARRTYAEAQNKLKALVFADHRQQRAAEIRAVGELSAEPVMVDGAASGEQALANRPDLRQARLALARQEIVAGYQKNQTLPALDLVGGYGVAATHEERQGDVWERMQSADEPFWTLGVTLSIPLGNRTARARHRQSVLATERMQLELRQLEETALVEVDNAANAVASGLERVQATREAREYAEQALDAEQRKLDSGKSTSFIVLQLQRDLTQARQSEISALADYNQQVANLALAEGNMLVHHGIQPPED
;
A
#
# COMPACT_ATOMS: atom_id res chain seq x y z
N MET A 1 -22.19 -44.80 34.00
CA MET A 1 -21.39 -46.04 33.88
C MET A 1 -20.13 -45.73 33.09
N SER A 2 -18.97 -46.05 33.68
CA SER A 2 -17.62 -46.13 33.09
C SER A 2 -16.94 -44.85 32.54
N ASN A 3 -15.89 -44.41 33.28
CA ASN A 3 -14.54 -43.97 32.84
C ASN A 3 -14.40 -42.84 31.77
N LYS A 4 -13.42 -41.93 31.79
CA LYS A 4 -12.21 -41.74 32.61
C LYS A 4 -11.64 -40.34 32.30
N ASN A 5 -10.90 -39.84 33.28
CA ASN A 5 -10.01 -38.67 33.31
C ASN A 5 -9.06 -38.45 32.11
N ARG A 6 -8.98 -37.17 31.71
CA ARG A 6 -7.78 -36.31 31.52
C ARG A 6 -6.90 -36.38 30.25
N PRO A 7 -6.17 -35.26 29.95
CA PRO A 7 -5.84 -34.75 28.61
C PRO A 7 -4.42 -35.12 28.14
N PHE A 8 -4.13 -34.92 26.85
CA PHE A 8 -2.78 -35.09 26.31
C PHE A 8 -2.34 -33.94 25.40
N LEU A 9 -1.23 -33.33 25.83
CA LEU A 9 -0.24 -32.64 25.01
C LEU A 9 0.32 -33.56 23.92
N SER A 10 0.94 -32.91 22.93
CA SER A 10 1.94 -33.41 21.98
C SER A 10 1.44 -34.21 20.78
N LEU A 11 1.80 -33.76 19.57
CA LEU A 11 2.73 -34.45 18.67
C LEU A 11 2.59 -33.92 17.23
N PHE A 12 3.65 -33.26 16.75
CA PHE A 12 4.03 -33.31 15.34
C PHE A 12 4.34 -34.77 14.94
N PRO A 13 4.10 -35.14 13.67
CA PRO A 13 5.20 -35.60 12.83
C PRO A 13 5.14 -34.94 11.43
N ARG A 14 6.25 -34.34 10.97
CA ARG A 14 7.21 -34.92 10.00
C ARG A 14 6.58 -35.43 8.70
N LEU A 15 6.75 -34.65 7.63
CA LEU A 15 7.01 -35.14 6.28
C LEU A 15 8.11 -34.27 5.67
N LEU A 16 9.27 -34.90 5.47
CA LEU A 16 10.48 -34.39 4.83
C LEU A 16 10.54 -34.91 3.39
N SER A 17 11.39 -34.26 2.59
CA SER A 17 11.98 -34.64 1.30
C SER A 17 11.42 -33.82 0.13
N ARG A 18 12.19 -33.05 -0.66
CA ARG A 18 13.57 -33.17 -1.15
C ARG A 18 14.09 -31.82 -1.67
N ALA A 19 15.41 -31.77 -1.92
CA ALA A 19 16.24 -30.66 -2.43
C ALA A 19 16.48 -29.54 -1.40
N GLY A 20 17.69 -29.22 -0.96
CA GLY A 20 19.04 -29.62 -1.32
C GLY A 20 19.98 -28.78 -0.46
N LEU A 21 20.33 -29.28 0.72
CA LEU A 21 21.12 -28.56 1.72
C LEU A 21 22.60 -28.91 1.52
N ALA A 22 23.40 -27.96 1.02
CA ALA A 22 24.84 -28.04 1.12
C ALA A 22 25.24 -27.65 2.56
N LEU A 23 25.68 -28.64 3.34
CA LEU A 23 26.36 -28.43 4.62
C LEU A 23 27.74 -27.82 4.36
N PHE A 24 28.09 -26.73 5.05
CA PHE A 24 29.48 -26.40 5.34
C PHE A 24 29.75 -26.50 6.84
N PHE A 25 30.82 -27.24 7.13
CA PHE A 25 31.39 -27.53 8.44
C PHE A 25 31.76 -26.25 9.20
N VAL A 26 31.43 -26.20 10.49
CA VAL A 26 32.04 -25.27 11.45
C VAL A 26 33.30 -25.92 12.01
N ALA A 27 34.46 -25.38 11.67
CA ALA A 27 35.70 -25.58 12.39
C ALA A 27 36.31 -24.19 12.65
N GLY A 28 36.72 -23.95 13.89
CA GLY A 28 37.23 -22.66 14.34
C GLY A 28 38.63 -22.31 13.81
N ALA A 29 39.01 -21.07 14.13
CA ALA A 29 40.27 -20.37 13.87
C ALA A 29 40.35 -19.59 12.55
N GLY A 30 40.52 -18.27 12.71
CA GLY A 30 40.86 -17.34 11.65
C GLY A 30 39.89 -16.17 11.61
N ILE A 31 40.40 -14.97 11.89
CA ILE A 31 39.81 -13.73 11.38
C ILE A 31 40.01 -13.80 9.86
N ALA A 32 39.19 -14.60 9.18
CA ALA A 32 39.10 -14.59 7.74
C ALA A 32 38.36 -13.30 7.38
N GLY A 33 39.04 -12.39 6.69
CA GLY A 33 38.38 -11.26 6.05
C GLY A 33 37.17 -11.79 5.31
N ALA A 34 35.99 -11.25 5.62
CA ALA A 34 34.77 -11.60 4.91
C ALA A 34 35.05 -11.40 3.42
N GLU A 35 35.10 -12.50 2.68
CA GLU A 35 35.24 -12.48 1.23
C GLU A 35 34.05 -11.67 0.71
N GLN A 36 34.31 -10.43 0.30
CA GLN A 36 33.27 -9.55 -0.20
C GLN A 36 32.74 -10.19 -1.48
N VAL A 37 31.51 -10.71 -1.41
CA VAL A 37 30.87 -11.30 -2.58
C VAL A 37 30.54 -10.13 -3.51
N VAL A 38 31.28 -10.04 -4.61
CA VAL A 38 31.06 -9.06 -5.67
C VAL A 38 29.91 -9.58 -6.53
N HIS A 39 28.77 -8.91 -6.43
CA HIS A 39 27.61 -9.16 -7.28
C HIS A 39 27.69 -8.26 -8.50
N GLU A 40 27.89 -8.89 -9.66
CA GLU A 40 27.74 -8.25 -10.96
C GLU A 40 26.26 -8.21 -11.32
N LEU A 41 25.62 -7.04 -11.22
CA LEU A 41 24.17 -6.89 -11.39
C LEU A 41 23.84 -6.01 -12.60
N THR A 42 23.01 -6.52 -13.49
CA THR A 42 22.38 -5.75 -14.56
C THR A 42 21.20 -4.94 -14.02
N LEU A 43 20.67 -4.02 -14.84
CA LEU A 43 19.45 -3.29 -14.46
C LEU A 43 18.27 -4.24 -14.21
N ALA A 44 18.12 -5.28 -15.03
CA ALA A 44 17.06 -6.29 -14.89
C ALA A 44 17.18 -7.05 -13.56
N ASP A 45 18.40 -7.46 -13.18
CA ASP A 45 18.63 -8.15 -11.90
C ASP A 45 18.28 -7.25 -10.70
N CYS A 46 18.64 -5.96 -10.77
CA CYS A 46 18.29 -4.99 -9.75
C CYS A 46 16.77 -4.80 -9.62
N VAL A 47 16.06 -4.73 -10.74
CA VAL A 47 14.59 -4.64 -10.79
C VAL A 47 13.96 -5.88 -10.14
N GLU A 48 14.40 -7.08 -10.51
CA GLU A 48 13.87 -8.31 -9.94
C GLU A 48 14.11 -8.39 -8.42
N LEU A 49 15.35 -8.11 -7.99
CA LEU A 49 15.69 -8.09 -6.56
C LEU A 49 14.89 -7.05 -5.78
N ALA A 50 14.66 -5.86 -6.34
CA ALA A 50 13.83 -4.84 -5.71
C ALA A 50 12.37 -5.30 -5.58
N LEU A 51 11.78 -5.89 -6.62
CA LEU A 51 10.40 -6.39 -6.57
C LEU A 51 10.21 -7.52 -5.54
N GLN A 52 11.26 -8.28 -5.23
CA GLN A 52 11.22 -9.35 -4.24
C GLN A 52 11.51 -8.86 -2.82
N ASN A 53 12.53 -8.01 -2.66
CA ASN A 53 13.11 -7.71 -1.35
C ASN A 53 12.75 -6.34 -0.79
N ASN A 54 12.33 -5.39 -1.63
CA ASN A 54 12.07 -4.02 -1.17
C ASN A 54 10.96 -4.01 -0.10
N LEU A 55 11.30 -3.46 1.07
CA LEU A 55 10.40 -3.48 2.23
C LEU A 55 9.13 -2.67 2.01
N ASP A 56 9.21 -1.55 1.30
CA ASP A 56 8.05 -0.73 1.00
C ASP A 56 7.06 -1.46 0.08
N LEU A 57 7.53 -2.20 -0.93
CA LEU A 57 6.66 -3.03 -1.76
C LEU A 57 6.02 -4.17 -0.97
N ARG A 58 6.78 -4.77 -0.05
CA ARG A 58 6.23 -5.83 0.80
C ARG A 58 5.17 -5.28 1.74
N LEU A 59 5.35 -4.09 2.30
CA LEU A 59 4.34 -3.40 3.09
C LEU A 59 3.08 -3.12 2.26
N GLU A 60 3.26 -2.60 1.03
CA GLU A 60 2.12 -2.29 0.16
C GLU A 60 1.36 -3.55 -0.28
N ARG A 61 2.07 -4.67 -0.56
CA ARG A 61 1.43 -5.97 -0.84
C ARG A 61 0.59 -6.46 0.34
N VAL A 62 1.09 -6.32 1.56
CA VAL A 62 0.34 -6.68 2.78
C VAL A 62 -0.89 -5.77 2.95
N SER A 63 -0.77 -4.47 2.68
CA SER A 63 -1.92 -3.54 2.69
C SER A 63 -2.97 -3.93 1.66
N HIS A 64 -2.57 -4.33 0.46
CA HIS A 64 -3.48 -4.82 -0.59
C HIS A 64 -4.18 -6.13 -0.18
N GLU A 65 -3.46 -7.10 0.38
CA GLU A 65 -4.04 -8.34 0.94
C GLU A 65 -4.99 -8.07 2.12
N SER A 66 -4.67 -7.08 2.96
CA SER A 66 -5.56 -6.62 4.04
C SER A 66 -6.87 -6.08 3.47
N ALA A 67 -6.81 -5.23 2.43
CA ALA A 67 -8.00 -4.69 1.77
C ALA A 67 -8.87 -5.80 1.14
N ARG A 68 -8.27 -6.88 0.66
CA ARG A 68 -9.03 -8.07 0.21
C ARG A 68 -9.80 -8.71 1.36
N THR A 69 -9.16 -8.81 2.53
CA THR A 69 -9.78 -9.38 3.74
C THR A 69 -10.91 -8.49 4.26
N ASP A 70 -10.82 -7.17 4.06
CA ASP A 70 -11.91 -6.24 4.40
C ASP A 70 -13.19 -6.50 3.61
N ILE A 71 -13.11 -7.07 2.40
CA ILE A 71 -14.30 -7.52 1.66
C ILE A 71 -15.00 -8.65 2.43
N SER A 72 -14.23 -9.65 2.90
CA SER A 72 -14.76 -10.75 3.71
C SER A 72 -15.31 -10.25 5.04
N ALA A 73 -14.63 -9.30 5.70
CA ALA A 73 -15.12 -8.66 6.91
C ALA A 73 -16.45 -7.92 6.69
N ALA A 74 -16.58 -7.21 5.57
CA ALA A 74 -17.83 -6.54 5.19
C ALA A 74 -18.96 -7.54 4.86
N GLN A 75 -18.63 -8.72 4.31
CA GLN A 75 -19.57 -9.82 4.11
C GLN A 75 -20.09 -10.41 5.42
N GLY A 76 -19.32 -10.29 6.52
CA GLY A 76 -19.77 -10.70 7.86
C GLY A 76 -21.03 -9.98 8.35
N GLY A 77 -21.43 -8.86 7.72
CA GLY A 77 -22.74 -8.26 7.94
C GLY A 77 -23.94 -9.15 7.56
N TYR A 78 -23.71 -10.24 6.82
CA TYR A 78 -24.70 -11.26 6.50
C TYR A 78 -24.60 -12.52 7.38
N ASP A 79 -23.60 -12.60 8.25
CA ASP A 79 -23.42 -13.77 9.10
C ASP A 79 -24.53 -13.82 10.17
N PRO A 80 -25.15 -14.99 10.41
CA PRO A 80 -26.12 -15.13 11.47
C PRO A 80 -25.48 -14.94 12.84
N ALA A 81 -26.17 -14.24 13.73
CA ALA A 81 -25.86 -14.16 15.14
C ALA A 81 -26.70 -15.18 15.92
N LEU A 82 -26.04 -16.15 16.56
CA LEU A 82 -26.64 -16.99 17.58
C LEU A 82 -26.59 -16.26 18.93
N THR A 83 -27.75 -16.05 19.52
CA THR A 83 -27.94 -15.44 20.84
C THR A 83 -28.49 -16.47 21.80
N ALA A 84 -27.97 -16.46 23.02
CA ALA A 84 -28.50 -17.23 24.12
C ALA A 84 -28.58 -16.32 25.35
N SER A 85 -29.71 -16.31 26.02
CA SER A 85 -29.97 -15.46 27.18
C SER A 85 -30.60 -16.26 28.31
N ALA A 86 -30.18 -15.98 29.55
CA ALA A 86 -30.84 -16.43 30.76
C ALA A 86 -31.01 -15.21 31.67
N THR A 87 -32.20 -14.97 32.19
CA THR A 87 -32.48 -13.78 33.01
C THR A 87 -33.41 -14.17 34.15
N ARG A 88 -33.01 -13.82 35.38
CA ARG A 88 -33.87 -13.84 36.56
C ARG A 88 -34.27 -12.41 36.90
N ARG A 89 -35.56 -12.18 37.07
CA ARG A 89 -36.14 -10.91 37.48
C ARG A 89 -36.96 -11.14 38.74
N HIS A 90 -36.79 -10.26 39.71
CA HIS A 90 -37.65 -10.17 40.89
C HIS A 90 -38.35 -8.82 40.84
N GLU A 91 -39.66 -8.79 41.02
CA GLU A 91 -40.48 -7.59 40.98
C GLU A 91 -41.54 -7.62 42.06
N GLU A 92 -41.46 -6.63 42.96
CA GLU A 92 -42.42 -6.43 44.03
C GLU A 92 -43.17 -5.10 43.80
N THR A 93 -44.49 -5.18 43.69
CA THR A 93 -45.38 -4.03 43.61
C THR A 93 -46.19 -3.93 44.89
N LEU A 94 -45.98 -2.87 45.65
CA LEU A 94 -46.74 -2.63 46.87
C LEU A 94 -48.20 -2.32 46.53
N GLY A 95 -49.11 -3.07 47.15
CA GLY A 95 -50.55 -2.80 47.05
C GLY A 95 -50.90 -1.49 47.74
N ARG A 96 -51.77 -0.68 47.12
CA ARG A 96 -52.29 0.55 47.71
C ARG A 96 -53.79 0.44 47.86
N ALA A 97 -54.27 0.49 49.10
CA ALA A 97 -55.67 0.72 49.40
C ALA A 97 -55.92 2.23 49.40
N ASP A 98 -56.76 2.72 48.49
CA ASP A 98 -57.28 4.07 48.62
C ASP A 98 -58.35 4.10 49.71
N ARG A 99 -58.21 5.01 50.67
CA ARG A 99 -59.01 5.01 51.90
C ARG A 99 -60.37 5.71 51.71
N ASP A 100 -60.53 6.44 50.61
CA ASP A 100 -61.71 7.29 50.34
C ASP A 100 -62.68 6.68 49.31
N THR A 101 -62.22 5.74 48.48
CA THR A 101 -63.07 4.97 47.57
C THR A 101 -62.84 3.47 47.80
N LEU A 102 -63.70 2.86 48.62
CA LEU A 102 -63.71 1.41 48.95
C LEU A 102 -63.83 0.47 47.73
N GLU A 103 -63.73 0.97 46.50
CA GLU A 103 -63.97 0.24 45.27
C GLU A 103 -62.71 -0.12 44.47
N ARG A 104 -61.52 0.42 44.78
CA ARG A 104 -60.28 0.05 44.07
C ARG A 104 -59.05 -0.02 44.99
N ALA A 105 -58.91 -1.13 45.69
CA ALA A 105 -57.61 -1.55 46.21
C ALA A 105 -56.79 -2.14 45.06
N ASN A 106 -55.63 -1.56 44.75
CA ASN A 106 -54.66 -2.24 43.88
C ASN A 106 -53.99 -3.32 44.73
N ALA A 107 -54.27 -4.58 44.40
CA ALA A 107 -53.61 -5.74 44.98
C ALA A 107 -52.09 -5.62 44.78
N GLY A 108 -51.31 -5.84 45.85
CA GLY A 108 -49.86 -5.97 45.73
C GLY A 108 -49.47 -7.26 45.03
N SER A 109 -48.29 -7.28 44.44
CA SER A 109 -47.71 -8.48 43.83
C SER A 109 -46.25 -8.64 44.23
N ASP A 110 -45.84 -9.89 44.36
CA ASP A 110 -44.43 -10.31 44.51
C ASP A 110 -44.21 -11.39 43.45
N THR A 111 -43.29 -11.17 42.52
CA THR A 111 -43.13 -12.03 41.34
C THR A 111 -41.66 -12.27 41.04
N ASP A 112 -41.30 -13.55 41.03
CA ASP A 112 -40.05 -14.04 40.46
C ASP A 112 -40.30 -14.55 39.05
N THR A 113 -39.43 -14.19 38.11
CA THR A 113 -39.46 -14.64 36.73
C THR A 113 -38.09 -15.11 36.30
N ASP A 114 -37.98 -16.38 35.93
CA ASP A 114 -36.83 -16.94 35.24
C ASP A 114 -37.16 -17.07 33.75
N SER A 115 -36.27 -16.63 32.87
CA SER A 115 -36.46 -16.69 31.43
C SER A 115 -35.19 -17.13 30.71
N TRP A 116 -35.36 -17.99 29.71
CA TRP A 116 -34.33 -18.49 28.84
C TRP A 116 -34.72 -18.24 27.40
N GLY A 117 -33.75 -17.91 26.56
CA GLY A 117 -33.97 -17.64 25.16
C GLY A 117 -32.79 -18.10 24.33
N VAL A 118 -33.10 -18.65 23.15
CA VAL A 118 -32.14 -18.92 22.09
C VAL A 118 -32.69 -18.29 20.82
N GLY A 119 -31.84 -17.58 20.08
CA GLY A 119 -32.24 -16.91 18.84
C GLY A 119 -31.15 -16.95 17.80
N LEU A 120 -31.52 -17.09 16.54
CA LEU A 120 -30.66 -16.99 15.37
C LEU A 120 -31.21 -15.88 14.48
N ALA A 121 -30.47 -14.78 14.34
CA ALA A 121 -30.90 -13.63 13.55
C ALA A 121 -29.83 -13.20 12.54
N GLY A 122 -30.24 -12.65 11.40
CA GLY A 122 -29.31 -12.15 10.39
C GLY A 122 -29.97 -11.31 9.30
N GLU A 123 -29.14 -10.74 8.43
CA GLU A 123 -29.55 -10.05 7.21
C GLU A 123 -29.11 -10.89 6.00
N THR A 124 -29.94 -10.97 4.97
CA THR A 124 -29.59 -11.68 3.73
C THR A 124 -29.18 -10.69 2.64
N ALA A 125 -28.46 -11.20 1.65
CA ALA A 125 -28.15 -10.42 0.45
C ALA A 125 -29.39 -10.10 -0.42
N LEU A 126 -30.57 -10.66 -0.11
CA LEU A 126 -31.81 -10.47 -0.87
C LEU A 126 -32.51 -9.17 -0.44
N ALA A 127 -32.01 -8.05 -0.96
CA ALA A 127 -32.61 -6.73 -0.79
C ALA A 127 -32.85 -6.30 0.67
N GLY A 128 -31.94 -6.71 1.57
CA GLY A 128 -31.98 -6.33 2.99
C GLY A 128 -33.01 -7.09 3.82
N LEU A 129 -33.52 -8.23 3.34
CA LEU A 129 -34.40 -9.12 4.11
C LEU A 129 -33.67 -9.56 5.38
N ARG A 130 -34.27 -9.26 6.53
CA ARG A 130 -33.83 -9.70 7.86
C ARG A 130 -34.69 -10.85 8.34
N TYR A 131 -34.07 -11.81 9.01
CA TYR A 131 -34.76 -12.92 9.65
C TYR A 131 -34.36 -13.00 11.13
N ASP A 132 -35.31 -13.40 11.96
CA ASP A 132 -35.13 -13.74 13.37
C ASP A 132 -35.84 -15.06 13.61
N ILE A 133 -35.11 -16.07 14.09
CA ILE A 133 -35.66 -17.36 14.50
C ILE A 133 -35.37 -17.46 15.98
N SER A 134 -36.39 -17.42 16.83
CA SER A 134 -36.17 -17.42 18.27
C SER A 134 -37.12 -18.36 19.00
N ALA A 135 -36.60 -18.97 20.05
CA ALA A 135 -37.35 -19.77 21.02
C ALA A 135 -37.05 -19.23 22.42
N LYS A 136 -38.09 -19.03 23.21
CA LYS A 136 -38.03 -18.54 24.57
C LYS A 136 -38.89 -19.41 25.46
N SER A 137 -38.44 -19.63 26.68
CA SER A 137 -39.18 -20.31 27.74
C SER A 137 -38.97 -19.53 29.03
N GLY A 138 -39.94 -19.54 29.93
CA GLY A 138 -39.78 -18.91 31.22
C GLY A 138 -40.82 -19.37 32.21
N ASP A 139 -40.44 -19.29 33.47
CA ASP A 139 -41.26 -19.65 34.62
C ASP A 139 -41.48 -18.39 35.45
N ALA A 140 -42.74 -18.10 35.77
CA ALA A 140 -43.13 -17.02 36.64
C ALA A 140 -43.86 -17.58 37.85
N SER A 141 -43.37 -17.27 39.05
CA SER A 141 -43.96 -17.72 40.30
C SER A 141 -44.03 -16.57 41.28
N GLY A 142 -45.10 -16.52 42.08
CA GLY A 142 -45.26 -15.43 43.03
C GLY A 142 -46.63 -15.36 43.64
N THR A 143 -46.99 -14.17 44.14
CA THR A 143 -48.32 -13.88 44.66
C THR A 143 -48.88 -12.61 44.01
N THR A 144 -50.17 -12.63 43.69
CA THR A 144 -50.92 -11.44 43.24
C THR A 144 -52.18 -11.32 44.08
N GLY A 145 -52.33 -10.21 44.82
CA GLY A 145 -53.46 -10.01 45.73
C GLY A 145 -53.54 -11.06 46.85
N GLY A 146 -52.39 -11.64 47.22
CA GLY A 146 -52.31 -12.74 48.17
C GLY A 146 -52.57 -14.14 47.59
N ASN A 147 -52.97 -14.25 46.32
CA ASN A 147 -53.15 -15.54 45.66
C ASN A 147 -51.82 -16.01 45.04
N PRO A 148 -51.31 -17.20 45.38
CA PRO A 148 -50.12 -17.74 44.76
C PRO A 148 -50.41 -18.15 43.31
N PHE A 149 -49.42 -18.01 42.45
CA PHE A 149 -49.46 -18.51 41.08
C PHE A 149 -48.10 -19.10 40.69
N ASP A 150 -48.14 -20.04 39.76
CA ASP A 150 -46.99 -20.64 39.11
C ASP A 150 -47.36 -20.90 37.65
N THR A 151 -46.65 -20.26 36.73
CA THR A 151 -46.96 -20.27 35.32
C THR A 151 -45.69 -20.43 34.51
N SER A 152 -45.68 -21.47 33.68
CA SER A 152 -44.65 -21.69 32.70
C SER A 152 -45.15 -21.22 31.33
N THR A 153 -44.34 -20.44 30.63
CA THR A 153 -44.66 -19.89 29.31
C THR A 153 -43.53 -20.18 28.34
N GLY A 154 -43.87 -20.37 27.08
CA GLY A 154 -42.91 -20.61 26.02
C GLY A 154 -43.41 -20.10 24.69
N SER A 155 -42.48 -19.74 23.82
CA SER A 155 -42.78 -19.35 22.45
C SER A 155 -41.63 -19.69 21.53
N ALA A 156 -41.93 -20.15 20.33
CA ALA A 156 -40.94 -20.33 19.28
C ALA A 156 -41.50 -19.79 17.97
N GLY A 157 -40.70 -19.08 17.20
CA GLY A 157 -41.18 -18.48 15.97
C GLY A 157 -40.08 -17.98 15.05
N ILE A 158 -40.52 -17.63 13.84
CA ILE A 158 -39.71 -17.02 12.79
C ILE A 158 -40.36 -15.70 12.45
N THR A 159 -39.57 -14.63 12.41
CA THR A 159 -39.96 -13.31 11.94
C THR A 159 -39.11 -12.92 10.74
N LEU A 160 -39.75 -12.55 9.64
CA LEU A 160 -39.13 -12.03 8.42
C LEU A 160 -39.49 -10.55 8.28
N THR A 161 -38.49 -9.70 8.06
CA THR A 161 -38.65 -8.26 7.84
C THR A 161 -38.03 -7.86 6.51
N GLN A 162 -38.86 -7.50 5.54
CA GLN A 162 -38.44 -7.05 4.22
C GLN A 162 -38.60 -5.52 4.12
N PRO A 163 -37.51 -4.75 4.05
CA PRO A 163 -37.60 -3.34 3.68
C PRO A 163 -38.07 -3.20 2.23
N LEU A 164 -39.04 -2.31 1.96
CA LEU A 164 -39.60 -2.07 0.63
C LEU A 164 -39.12 -0.75 0.01
N LEU A 165 -38.69 0.21 0.82
CA LEU A 165 -38.20 1.53 0.39
C LEU A 165 -36.76 1.78 0.85
N LYS A 166 -36.60 2.42 2.01
CA LYS A 166 -35.29 2.63 2.65
C LYS A 166 -34.64 1.28 2.96
N GLY A 167 -33.40 1.08 2.52
CA GLY A 167 -32.65 -0.16 2.72
C GLY A 167 -32.87 -1.26 1.67
N PHE A 168 -33.88 -1.16 0.79
CA PHE A 168 -34.17 -2.22 -0.19
C PHE A 168 -33.04 -2.44 -1.22
N LYS A 169 -32.58 -1.37 -1.87
CA LYS A 169 -31.49 -1.44 -2.87
C LYS A 169 -30.11 -1.34 -2.23
N THR A 170 -29.96 -0.49 -1.23
CA THR A 170 -28.70 -0.13 -0.57
C THR A 170 -28.80 -0.37 0.94
N GLY A 171 -29.00 -1.63 1.33
CA GLY A 171 -28.95 -2.08 2.72
C GLY A 171 -27.57 -1.85 3.35
N GLY A 172 -27.49 -1.92 4.68
CA GLY A 172 -26.26 -1.62 5.42
C GLY A 172 -25.11 -2.54 5.03
N ALA A 173 -25.30 -3.86 5.09
CA ALA A 173 -24.28 -4.84 4.73
C ALA A 173 -23.88 -4.74 3.24
N ARG A 174 -24.86 -4.58 2.34
CA ARG A 174 -24.60 -4.43 0.89
C ARG A 174 -23.78 -3.19 0.57
N TYR A 175 -24.10 -2.08 1.23
CA TYR A 175 -23.33 -0.85 1.11
C TYR A 175 -21.88 -1.05 1.55
N GLN A 176 -21.65 -1.68 2.71
CA GLN A 176 -20.29 -1.95 3.20
C GLN A 176 -19.50 -2.85 2.24
N VAL A 177 -20.11 -3.90 1.71
CA VAL A 177 -19.45 -4.76 0.70
C VAL A 177 -19.11 -3.99 -0.58
N ALA A 178 -20.00 -3.10 -1.04
CA ALA A 178 -19.73 -2.30 -2.23
C ALA A 178 -18.57 -1.31 -2.01
N ILE A 179 -18.49 -0.70 -0.83
CA ILE A 179 -17.36 0.17 -0.44
C ILE A 179 -16.07 -0.63 -0.33
N ALA A 180 -16.06 -1.77 0.37
CA ALA A 180 -14.88 -2.61 0.54
C ALA A 180 -14.32 -3.10 -0.80
N ARG A 181 -15.19 -3.45 -1.76
CA ARG A 181 -14.76 -3.80 -3.13
C ARG A 181 -14.08 -2.65 -3.86
N LYS A 182 -14.60 -1.42 -3.73
CA LYS A 182 -13.95 -0.24 -4.32
C LYS A 182 -12.62 0.06 -3.63
N GLN A 183 -12.55 -0.10 -2.31
CA GLN A 183 -11.31 0.11 -1.55
C GLN A 183 -10.23 -0.91 -1.92
N PHE A 184 -10.61 -2.16 -2.20
CA PHE A 184 -9.69 -3.18 -2.71
C PHE A 184 -9.14 -2.85 -4.10
N ALA A 185 -10.00 -2.41 -5.03
CA ALA A 185 -9.53 -1.94 -6.33
C ALA A 185 -8.64 -0.68 -6.21
N GLU A 186 -8.96 0.24 -5.29
CA GLU A 186 -8.10 1.40 -4.99
C GLU A 186 -6.72 0.96 -4.50
N SER A 187 -6.64 -0.06 -3.63
CA SER A 187 -5.34 -0.57 -3.14
C SER A 187 -4.52 -1.28 -4.21
N GLY A 188 -5.16 -1.91 -5.21
CA GLY A 188 -4.47 -2.44 -6.39
C GLY A 188 -3.77 -1.33 -7.19
N ALA A 189 -4.47 -0.23 -7.47
CA ALA A 189 -3.88 0.94 -8.14
C ALA A 189 -2.77 1.61 -7.29
N GLN A 190 -2.91 1.63 -5.97
CA GLN A 190 -1.87 2.12 -5.05
C GLN A 190 -0.60 1.26 -5.10
N LEU A 191 -0.77 -0.07 -5.05
CA LEU A 191 0.33 -1.03 -5.18
C LEU A 191 1.06 -0.84 -6.51
N GLU A 192 0.31 -0.70 -7.60
CA GLU A 192 0.89 -0.47 -8.92
C GLU A 192 1.68 0.84 -8.97
N ASN A 193 1.12 1.94 -8.45
CA ASN A 193 1.83 3.22 -8.36
C ASN A 193 3.13 3.09 -7.55
N LYS A 194 3.08 2.38 -6.43
CA LYS A 194 4.26 2.16 -5.57
C LYS A 194 5.32 1.31 -6.27
N MET A 195 4.91 0.30 -7.04
CA MET A 195 5.80 -0.49 -7.91
C MET A 195 6.50 0.41 -8.92
N GLN A 196 5.76 1.21 -9.69
CA GLN A 196 6.34 2.10 -10.71
C GLN A 196 7.35 3.09 -10.11
N ASN A 197 7.01 3.72 -8.98
CA ASN A 197 7.91 4.63 -8.27
C ASN A 197 9.20 3.96 -7.78
N ILE A 198 9.12 2.72 -7.30
CA ILE A 198 10.30 1.97 -6.85
C ILE A 198 11.17 1.53 -8.01
N LEU A 199 10.57 1.13 -9.14
CA LEU A 199 11.32 0.84 -10.35
C LEU A 199 12.10 2.07 -10.85
N MET A 200 11.46 3.24 -10.89
CA MET A 200 12.17 4.49 -11.20
C MET A 200 13.34 4.71 -10.24
N GLN A 201 13.12 4.58 -8.92
CA GLN A 201 14.18 4.78 -7.94
C GLN A 201 15.36 3.82 -8.12
N VAL A 202 15.08 2.55 -8.47
CA VAL A 202 16.09 1.54 -8.75
C VAL A 202 16.87 1.91 -10.01
N GLU A 203 16.19 2.26 -11.09
CA GLU A 203 16.82 2.64 -12.35
C GLU A 203 17.67 3.91 -12.21
N SER A 204 17.15 4.94 -11.55
CA SER A 204 17.91 6.15 -11.20
C SER A 204 19.15 5.82 -10.37
N ALA A 205 19.01 4.99 -9.33
CA ALA A 205 20.14 4.58 -8.49
C ALA A 205 21.19 3.76 -9.27
N TRP A 206 20.75 2.92 -10.22
CA TRP A 206 21.62 2.13 -11.07
C TRP A 206 22.42 3.01 -12.04
N TYR A 207 21.77 3.96 -12.73
CA TYR A 207 22.47 4.90 -13.61
C TYR A 207 23.43 5.82 -12.82
N SER A 208 23.03 6.30 -11.63
CA SER A 208 23.94 7.07 -10.76
C SER A 208 25.15 6.27 -10.29
N LEU A 209 25.00 4.95 -10.08
CA LEU A 209 26.12 4.08 -9.73
C LEU A 209 27.11 3.94 -10.89
N ILE A 210 26.60 3.77 -12.12
CA ILE A 210 27.46 3.72 -13.32
C ILE A 210 28.15 5.07 -13.53
N GLN A 211 27.43 6.18 -13.43
CA GLN A 211 27.99 7.54 -13.53
C GLN A 211 29.14 7.75 -12.54
N ALA A 212 28.95 7.36 -11.27
CA ALA A 212 29.98 7.47 -10.24
C ALA A 212 31.20 6.59 -10.54
N ARG A 213 30.99 5.39 -11.10
CA ARG A 213 32.08 4.51 -11.53
C ARG A 213 32.89 5.12 -12.68
N GLU A 214 32.23 5.65 -13.70
CA GLU A 214 32.93 6.28 -14.83
C GLU A 214 33.66 7.55 -14.38
N SER A 215 33.09 8.30 -13.43
CA SER A 215 33.75 9.46 -12.81
C SER A 215 35.05 9.08 -12.08
N ILE A 216 35.08 7.94 -11.36
CA ILE A 216 36.33 7.42 -10.78
C ILE A 216 37.37 7.19 -11.87
N ARG A 217 37.02 6.55 -12.99
CA ARG A 217 37.97 6.30 -14.08
C ARG A 217 38.57 7.59 -14.64
N VAL A 218 37.74 8.61 -14.83
CA VAL A 218 38.19 9.95 -15.27
C VAL A 218 39.17 10.57 -14.26
N GLN A 219 38.85 10.50 -12.95
CA GLN A 219 39.74 11.05 -11.92
C GLN A 219 41.02 10.25 -11.70
N GLU A 220 40.99 8.93 -11.90
CA GLU A 220 42.21 8.10 -11.88
C GLU A 220 43.15 8.49 -13.02
N GLU A 221 42.61 8.75 -14.21
CA GLU A 221 43.40 9.24 -15.33
C GLU A 221 43.94 10.65 -15.09
N ALA A 222 43.14 11.55 -14.51
CA ALA A 222 43.60 12.90 -14.12
C ALA A 222 44.74 12.85 -13.09
N VAL A 223 44.65 11.98 -12.06
CA VAL A 223 45.72 11.78 -11.07
C VAL A 223 46.98 11.23 -11.74
N ARG A 224 46.83 10.26 -12.65
CA ARG A 224 47.95 9.67 -13.39
C ARG A 224 48.70 10.74 -14.19
N LEU A 225 47.96 11.53 -14.99
CA LEU A 225 48.54 12.59 -15.83
C LEU A 225 49.18 13.71 -14.99
N ALA A 226 48.51 14.18 -13.93
CA ALA A 226 49.05 15.22 -13.06
C ALA A 226 50.31 14.76 -12.31
N THR A 227 50.35 13.50 -11.86
CA THR A 227 51.52 12.93 -11.19
C THR A 227 52.71 12.75 -12.15
N GLN A 228 52.44 12.32 -13.40
CA GLN A 228 53.48 12.24 -14.43
C GLN A 228 54.07 13.61 -14.75
N LEU A 229 53.23 14.62 -14.94
CA LEU A 229 53.70 15.97 -15.23
C LEU A 229 54.52 16.56 -14.07
N HIS A 230 54.10 16.34 -12.82
CA HIS A 230 54.88 16.76 -11.66
C HIS A 230 56.27 16.09 -11.64
N ALA A 231 56.36 14.79 -11.89
CA ALA A 231 57.63 14.07 -11.95
C ALA A 231 58.54 14.55 -13.10
N ASP A 232 57.95 14.95 -14.23
CA ASP A 232 58.69 15.51 -15.36
C ASP A 232 59.22 16.92 -15.05
N ASN A 233 58.37 17.78 -14.48
CA ASN A 233 58.76 19.12 -14.06
C ASN A 233 59.85 19.08 -12.98
N GLN A 234 59.74 18.19 -11.99
CA GLN A 234 60.75 18.00 -10.95
C GLN A 234 62.12 17.65 -11.54
N ARG A 235 62.16 16.73 -12.52
CA ARG A 235 63.40 16.37 -13.23
C ARG A 235 63.99 17.57 -13.98
N LYS A 236 63.15 18.37 -14.65
CA LYS A 236 63.59 19.58 -15.39
C LYS A 236 64.12 20.67 -14.45
N VAL A 237 63.54 20.83 -13.25
CA VAL A 237 64.05 21.78 -12.24
C VAL A 237 65.41 21.34 -11.70
N GLN A 238 65.62 20.04 -11.44
CA GLN A 238 66.91 19.51 -10.94
C GLN A 238 68.09 19.77 -11.89
N ILE A 239 67.83 19.80 -13.20
CA ILE A 239 68.85 20.12 -14.23
C ILE A 239 68.87 21.61 -14.62
N GLY A 240 68.11 22.46 -13.91
CA GLY A 240 68.06 23.91 -14.14
C GLY A 240 67.32 24.33 -15.42
N ALA A 241 66.53 23.44 -16.03
CA ALA A 241 65.83 23.67 -17.30
C ALA A 241 64.39 24.21 -17.14
N MET A 242 63.91 24.40 -15.92
CA MET A 242 62.54 24.87 -15.61
C MET A 242 62.51 25.64 -14.29
N ALA A 243 61.51 26.50 -14.09
CA ALA A 243 61.34 27.27 -12.85
C ALA A 243 60.73 26.42 -11.72
N ILE A 244 61.17 26.67 -10.48
CA ILE A 244 60.61 26.03 -9.27
C ILE A 244 59.10 26.29 -9.13
N LEU A 245 58.64 27.44 -9.61
CA LEU A 245 57.21 27.77 -9.63
C LEU A 245 56.39 26.73 -10.42
N ASP A 246 56.87 26.29 -11.59
CA ASP A 246 56.18 25.34 -12.46
C ASP A 246 56.13 23.93 -11.82
N GLU A 247 57.15 23.55 -11.06
CA GLU A 247 57.14 22.33 -10.24
C GLU A 247 56.09 22.42 -9.13
N LYS A 248 56.05 23.53 -8.38
CA LYS A 248 55.10 23.72 -7.29
C LYS A 248 53.64 23.80 -7.76
N GLN A 249 53.41 24.37 -8.94
CA GLN A 249 52.09 24.36 -9.58
C GLN A 249 51.65 22.93 -9.96
N ALA A 250 52.55 22.13 -10.55
CA ALA A 250 52.26 20.73 -10.88
C ALA A 250 52.05 19.87 -9.61
N GLU A 251 52.82 20.11 -8.55
CA GLU A 251 52.64 19.46 -7.25
C GLU A 251 51.26 19.77 -6.66
N SER A 252 50.86 21.04 -6.66
CA SER A 252 49.53 21.48 -6.21
C SER A 252 48.41 20.81 -7.01
N GLN A 253 48.54 20.74 -8.33
CA GLN A 253 47.54 20.10 -9.19
C GLN A 253 47.44 18.59 -8.96
N ALA A 254 48.57 17.90 -8.75
CA ALA A 254 48.57 16.48 -8.41
C ALA A 254 47.89 16.21 -7.06
N ALA A 255 48.11 17.08 -6.07
CA ALA A 255 47.42 17.00 -4.78
C ALA A 255 45.91 17.25 -4.91
N ALA A 256 45.48 18.25 -5.70
CA ALA A 256 44.08 18.52 -5.99
C ALA A 256 43.39 17.32 -6.66
N ALA A 257 44.01 16.76 -7.71
CA ALA A 257 43.46 15.59 -8.41
C ALA A 257 43.28 14.38 -7.47
N ARG A 258 44.20 14.17 -6.52
CA ARG A 258 44.06 13.10 -5.50
C ARG A 258 42.91 13.36 -4.54
N ALA A 259 42.67 14.61 -4.16
CA ALA A 259 41.51 14.98 -3.36
C ALA A 259 40.20 14.72 -4.12
N ASP A 260 40.15 15.07 -5.41
CA ASP A 260 38.97 14.84 -6.25
C ASP A 260 38.69 13.35 -6.48
N LEU A 261 39.74 12.52 -6.66
CA LEU A 261 39.59 11.06 -6.73
C LEU A 261 39.03 10.48 -5.42
N SER A 262 39.49 10.99 -4.27
CA SER A 262 38.94 10.58 -2.97
C SER A 262 37.45 10.93 -2.85
N ALA A 263 37.06 12.13 -3.31
CA ALA A 263 35.66 12.54 -3.36
C ALA A 263 34.82 11.66 -4.29
N ALA A 264 35.31 11.35 -5.50
CA ALA A 264 34.64 10.46 -6.45
C ALA A 264 34.43 9.04 -5.87
N ARG A 265 35.42 8.51 -5.14
CA ARG A 265 35.32 7.22 -4.44
C ARG A 265 34.24 7.23 -3.36
N ARG A 266 34.12 8.32 -2.61
CA ARG A 266 33.03 8.50 -1.63
C ARG A 266 31.67 8.52 -2.32
N THR A 267 31.51 9.28 -3.40
CA THR A 267 30.25 9.34 -4.17
C THR A 267 29.86 7.98 -4.73
N TYR A 268 30.81 7.18 -5.22
CA TYR A 268 30.54 5.81 -5.64
C TYR A 268 30.06 4.91 -4.49
N ALA A 269 30.69 4.98 -3.32
CA ALA A 269 30.25 4.24 -2.14
C ALA A 269 28.84 4.65 -1.68
N GLU A 270 28.50 5.95 -1.75
CA GLU A 270 27.16 6.47 -1.46
C GLU A 270 26.13 5.95 -2.48
N ALA A 271 26.45 5.96 -3.78
CA ALA A 271 25.60 5.42 -4.84
C ALA A 271 25.37 3.90 -4.67
N GLN A 272 26.42 3.15 -4.32
CA GLN A 272 26.29 1.72 -3.98
C GLN A 272 25.34 1.52 -2.80
N ASN A 273 25.48 2.30 -1.73
CA ASN A 273 24.61 2.19 -0.56
C ASN A 273 23.15 2.51 -0.90
N LYS A 274 22.89 3.51 -1.76
CA LYS A 274 21.55 3.85 -2.24
C LYS A 274 20.91 2.70 -3.02
N LEU A 275 21.64 2.09 -3.95
CA LEU A 275 21.12 0.93 -4.70
C LEU A 275 20.89 -0.28 -3.80
N LYS A 276 21.85 -0.59 -2.90
CA LYS A 276 21.74 -1.67 -1.92
C LYS A 276 20.50 -1.55 -1.04
N ALA A 277 20.16 -0.32 -0.63
CA ALA A 277 18.97 -0.06 0.17
C ALA A 277 17.66 -0.41 -0.55
N LEU A 278 17.65 -0.37 -1.89
CA LEU A 278 16.47 -0.68 -2.70
C LEU A 278 16.33 -2.17 -3.02
N VAL A 279 17.46 -2.89 -3.19
CA VAL A 279 17.49 -4.30 -3.67
C VAL A 279 17.66 -5.34 -2.56
N PHE A 280 18.17 -4.96 -1.38
CA PHE A 280 18.38 -5.88 -0.25
C PHE A 280 17.54 -5.49 0.96
N ALA A 281 16.96 -6.51 1.62
CA ALA A 281 16.04 -6.33 2.73
C ALA A 281 16.71 -6.05 4.10
N ASP A 282 17.96 -6.46 4.32
CA ASP A 282 18.69 -6.29 5.59
C ASP A 282 19.98 -5.50 5.40
N HIS A 283 20.20 -4.49 6.24
CA HIS A 283 21.44 -3.70 6.28
C HIS A 283 22.70 -4.54 6.47
N ARG A 284 22.61 -5.70 7.16
CA ARG A 284 23.75 -6.63 7.29
C ARG A 284 24.13 -7.25 5.95
N GLN A 285 23.15 -7.61 5.12
CA GLN A 285 23.39 -8.10 3.76
C GLN A 285 23.95 -6.97 2.87
N GLN A 286 23.41 -5.76 3.01
CA GLN A 286 23.90 -4.57 2.29
C GLN A 286 25.38 -4.29 2.56
N ARG A 287 25.83 -4.40 3.83
CA ARG A 287 27.23 -4.18 4.21
C ARG A 287 28.17 -5.25 3.67
N ALA A 288 27.71 -6.50 3.59
CA ALA A 288 28.52 -7.64 3.16
C ALA A 288 28.65 -7.74 1.63
N ALA A 289 27.63 -7.31 0.88
CA ALA A 289 27.62 -7.35 -0.58
C ALA A 289 28.40 -6.18 -1.18
N GLU A 290 29.20 -6.42 -2.22
CA GLU A 290 29.71 -5.37 -3.12
C GLU A 290 28.94 -5.46 -4.43
N ILE A 291 28.37 -4.34 -4.92
CA ILE A 291 27.63 -4.33 -6.19
C ILE A 291 28.51 -3.69 -7.25
N ARG A 292 28.71 -4.40 -8.37
CA ARG A 292 29.27 -3.86 -9.59
C ARG A 292 28.18 -3.84 -10.66
N ALA A 293 27.73 -2.66 -11.05
CA ALA A 293 26.74 -2.53 -12.11
C ALA A 293 27.31 -3.02 -13.45
N VAL A 294 26.65 -3.96 -14.13
CA VAL A 294 27.06 -4.43 -15.46
C VAL A 294 26.25 -3.72 -16.52
N GLY A 295 26.90 -2.82 -17.26
CA GLY A 295 26.27 -1.98 -18.27
C GLY A 295 27.11 -0.75 -18.60
N GLU A 296 26.74 -0.07 -19.68
CA GLU A 296 27.34 1.17 -20.16
C GLU A 296 26.26 2.25 -20.29
N LEU A 297 26.67 3.51 -20.16
CA LEU A 297 25.79 4.64 -20.44
C LEU A 297 25.72 4.84 -21.95
N SER A 298 24.60 4.44 -22.55
CA SER A 298 24.30 4.68 -23.96
C SER A 298 23.13 5.63 -24.10
N ALA A 299 23.07 6.36 -25.21
CA ALA A 299 21.94 7.23 -25.54
C ALA A 299 21.33 6.73 -26.84
N GLU A 300 20.31 5.89 -26.71
CA GLU A 300 19.50 5.45 -27.85
C GLU A 300 18.40 6.49 -28.11
N PRO A 301 18.31 7.08 -29.32
CA PRO A 301 17.32 8.11 -29.61
C PRO A 301 15.89 7.58 -29.48
N VAL A 302 15.15 8.08 -28.49
CA VAL A 302 13.71 7.86 -28.35
C VAL A 302 12.95 8.99 -29.04
N MET A 303 12.10 8.63 -30.00
CA MET A 303 11.17 9.59 -30.63
C MET A 303 9.98 9.78 -29.71
N VAL A 304 9.80 11.00 -29.18
CA VAL A 304 8.69 11.34 -28.29
C VAL A 304 7.62 12.12 -29.04
N ASP A 305 6.38 11.64 -29.00
CA ASP A 305 5.20 12.37 -29.46
C ASP A 305 4.38 12.79 -28.24
N GLY A 306 4.44 14.08 -27.89
CA GLY A 306 3.77 14.61 -26.70
C GLY A 306 2.25 14.36 -26.68
N ALA A 307 1.58 14.37 -27.84
CA ALA A 307 0.15 14.13 -27.89
C ALA A 307 -0.18 12.66 -27.58
N ALA A 308 0.58 11.73 -28.18
CA ALA A 308 0.41 10.29 -27.93
C ALA A 308 0.77 9.92 -26.48
N SER A 309 1.86 10.48 -25.94
CA SER A 309 2.27 10.27 -24.55
C SER A 309 1.22 10.79 -23.55
N GLY A 310 0.57 11.93 -23.84
CA GLY A 310 -0.50 12.47 -23.02
C GLY A 310 -1.74 11.56 -22.96
N GLU A 311 -2.17 11.02 -24.10
CA GLU A 311 -3.29 10.06 -24.15
C GLU A 311 -2.97 8.77 -23.38
N GLN A 312 -1.74 8.26 -23.52
CA GLN A 312 -1.27 7.09 -22.77
C GLN A 312 -1.29 7.35 -21.26
N ALA A 313 -0.81 8.51 -20.82
CA ALA A 313 -0.81 8.88 -19.41
C ALA A 313 -2.23 8.92 -18.82
N LEU A 314 -3.20 9.50 -19.53
CA LEU A 314 -4.59 9.55 -19.07
C LEU A 314 -5.23 8.15 -18.94
N ALA A 315 -4.80 7.19 -19.75
CA ALA A 315 -5.30 5.83 -19.76
C ALA A 315 -4.63 4.93 -18.71
N ASN A 316 -3.30 4.99 -18.60
CA ASN A 316 -2.51 3.97 -17.92
C ASN A 316 -2.05 4.38 -16.52
N ARG A 317 -1.98 5.68 -16.20
CA ARG A 317 -1.47 6.14 -14.91
C ARG A 317 -2.27 5.58 -13.72
N PRO A 318 -1.61 4.90 -12.76
CA PRO A 318 -2.29 4.31 -11.61
C PRO A 318 -2.92 5.32 -10.65
N ASP A 319 -2.33 6.50 -10.48
CA ASP A 319 -2.86 7.57 -9.61
C ASP A 319 -4.21 8.11 -10.13
N LEU A 320 -4.35 8.29 -11.44
CA LEU A 320 -5.62 8.65 -12.09
C LEU A 320 -6.67 7.56 -11.93
N ARG A 321 -6.28 6.28 -12.11
CA ARG A 321 -7.19 5.14 -11.87
C ARG A 321 -7.63 5.08 -10.40
N GLN A 322 -6.72 5.29 -9.45
CA GLN A 322 -7.04 5.38 -8.02
C GLN A 322 -8.04 6.51 -7.74
N ALA A 323 -7.83 7.70 -8.30
CA ALA A 323 -8.73 8.84 -8.13
C ALA A 323 -10.13 8.58 -8.73
N ARG A 324 -10.21 7.93 -9.90
CA ARG A 324 -11.47 7.50 -10.52
C ARG A 324 -12.21 6.47 -9.66
N LEU A 325 -11.48 5.50 -9.08
CA LEU A 325 -12.06 4.51 -8.17
C LEU A 325 -12.56 5.15 -6.87
N ALA A 326 -11.81 6.09 -6.31
CA ALA A 326 -12.22 6.86 -5.13
C ALA A 326 -13.47 7.70 -5.41
N LEU A 327 -13.58 8.31 -6.59
CA LEU A 327 -14.80 9.00 -7.03
C LEU A 327 -15.98 8.03 -7.13
N ALA A 328 -15.79 6.88 -7.78
CA ALA A 328 -16.83 5.85 -7.87
C ALA A 328 -17.28 5.33 -6.49
N ARG A 329 -16.34 5.20 -5.54
CA ARG A 329 -16.66 4.88 -4.14
C ARG A 329 -17.50 5.98 -3.51
N GLN A 330 -17.15 7.25 -3.71
CA GLN A 330 -17.91 8.39 -3.19
C GLN A 330 -19.32 8.48 -3.79
N GLU A 331 -19.52 8.11 -5.05
CA GLU A 331 -20.84 8.00 -5.66
C GLU A 331 -21.72 6.94 -4.99
N ILE A 332 -21.13 5.80 -4.57
CA ILE A 332 -21.82 4.79 -3.75
C ILE A 332 -22.25 5.38 -2.41
N VAL A 333 -21.38 6.17 -1.76
CA VAL A 333 -21.71 6.89 -0.51
C VAL A 333 -22.89 7.84 -0.74
N ALA A 334 -22.86 8.65 -1.81
CA ALA A 334 -23.94 9.59 -2.13
C ALA A 334 -25.27 8.86 -2.41
N GLY A 335 -25.22 7.74 -3.14
CA GLY A 335 -26.37 6.87 -3.39
C GLY A 335 -26.97 6.31 -2.10
N TYR A 336 -26.13 5.83 -1.17
CA TYR A 336 -26.56 5.37 0.14
C TYR A 336 -27.21 6.50 0.96
N GLN A 337 -26.56 7.67 1.06
CA GLN A 337 -27.11 8.80 1.81
C GLN A 337 -28.43 9.31 1.21
N LYS A 338 -28.60 9.25 -0.12
CA LYS A 338 -29.88 9.52 -0.78
C LYS A 338 -30.95 8.54 -0.32
N ASN A 339 -30.64 7.24 -0.28
CA ASN A 339 -31.57 6.22 0.20
C ASN A 339 -31.96 6.43 1.68
N GLN A 340 -31.04 6.91 2.52
CA GLN A 340 -31.32 7.23 3.92
C GLN A 340 -32.31 8.39 4.11
N THR A 341 -32.58 9.18 3.07
CA THR A 341 -33.60 10.25 3.11
C THR A 341 -35.03 9.76 2.90
N LEU A 342 -35.21 8.53 2.40
CA LEU A 342 -36.53 7.95 2.13
C LEU A 342 -37.24 7.50 3.43
N PRO A 343 -38.58 7.48 3.46
CA PRO A 343 -39.33 6.80 4.51
C PRO A 343 -38.96 5.30 4.59
N ALA A 344 -39.02 4.75 5.80
CA ALA A 344 -38.90 3.31 6.00
C ALA A 344 -40.28 2.67 5.88
N LEU A 345 -40.42 1.72 4.95
CA LEU A 345 -41.61 0.92 4.76
C LEU A 345 -41.18 -0.54 4.81
N ASP A 346 -41.55 -1.25 5.86
CA ASP A 346 -41.14 -2.63 6.10
C ASP A 346 -42.38 -3.54 6.05
N LEU A 347 -42.26 -4.66 5.33
CA LEU A 347 -43.21 -5.78 5.40
C LEU A 347 -42.69 -6.76 6.44
N VAL A 348 -43.48 -7.00 7.49
CA VAL A 348 -43.14 -7.89 8.59
C VAL A 348 -44.09 -9.07 8.59
N GLY A 349 -43.55 -10.27 8.45
CA GLY A 349 -44.29 -11.53 8.57
C GLY A 349 -43.73 -12.37 9.69
N GLY A 350 -44.58 -12.93 10.53
CA GLY A 350 -44.20 -13.81 11.63
C GLY A 350 -45.04 -15.08 11.62
N TYR A 351 -44.43 -16.20 12.01
CA TYR A 351 -45.12 -17.45 12.27
C TYR A 351 -44.47 -18.13 13.46
N GLY A 352 -45.27 -18.63 14.39
CA GLY A 352 -44.75 -19.27 15.59
C GLY A 352 -45.80 -20.05 16.35
N VAL A 353 -45.38 -20.57 17.48
CA VAL A 353 -46.19 -21.31 18.44
C VAL A 353 -45.95 -20.69 19.81
N ALA A 354 -47.02 -20.56 20.59
CA ALA A 354 -46.93 -20.19 21.99
C ALA A 354 -47.42 -21.38 22.83
N ALA A 355 -46.99 -21.45 24.07
CA ALA A 355 -47.49 -22.42 25.03
C ALA A 355 -47.55 -21.77 26.40
N THR A 356 -48.68 -21.96 27.09
CA THR A 356 -48.83 -21.58 28.49
C THR A 356 -49.27 -22.81 29.27
N HIS A 357 -48.68 -22.99 30.45
CA HIS A 357 -49.08 -24.01 31.40
C HIS A 357 -49.17 -23.40 32.79
N GLU A 358 -50.30 -23.62 33.46
CA GLU A 358 -50.47 -23.33 34.88
C GLU A 358 -49.98 -24.58 35.63
N GLU A 359 -49.04 -24.43 36.58
CA GLU A 359 -48.32 -25.47 37.35
C GLU A 359 -46.94 -25.94 36.80
N ARG A 360 -46.00 -26.08 37.75
CA ARG A 360 -44.55 -26.38 37.65
C ARG A 360 -44.14 -27.71 36.97
N GLN A 361 -45.09 -28.48 36.43
CA GLN A 361 -44.87 -29.86 35.99
C GLN A 361 -45.38 -30.19 34.57
N GLY A 362 -45.82 -29.20 33.80
CA GLY A 362 -46.11 -29.37 32.37
C GLY A 362 -44.89 -29.04 31.51
N ASP A 363 -44.48 -29.92 30.61
CA ASP A 363 -43.38 -29.66 29.68
C ASP A 363 -43.83 -28.65 28.62
N VAL A 364 -43.69 -27.35 28.90
CA VAL A 364 -43.96 -26.25 27.95
C VAL A 364 -43.19 -26.48 26.64
N TRP A 365 -42.03 -27.13 26.72
CA TRP A 365 -41.26 -27.52 25.56
C TRP A 365 -41.98 -28.56 24.69
N GLU A 366 -42.60 -29.57 25.29
CA GLU A 366 -43.39 -30.60 24.59
C GLU A 366 -44.59 -29.96 23.86
N ARG A 367 -45.27 -29.00 24.50
CA ARG A 367 -46.37 -28.23 23.90
C ARG A 367 -45.93 -27.31 22.76
N MET A 368 -44.73 -26.76 22.85
CA MET A 368 -44.13 -26.00 21.74
C MET A 368 -43.75 -26.92 20.58
N GLN A 369 -43.29 -28.16 20.86
CA GLN A 369 -42.98 -29.15 19.83
C GLN A 369 -44.23 -29.71 19.13
N SER A 370 -45.33 -29.90 19.86
CA SER A 370 -46.62 -30.34 19.29
C SER A 370 -47.32 -29.26 18.48
N ALA A 371 -46.90 -28.00 18.61
CA ALA A 371 -47.45 -26.84 17.90
C ALA A 371 -48.96 -26.63 18.15
N ASP A 372 -49.42 -26.86 19.38
CA ASP A 372 -50.85 -26.88 19.73
C ASP A 372 -51.52 -25.49 19.65
N GLU A 373 -50.77 -24.40 19.85
CA GLU A 373 -51.27 -23.03 19.76
C GLU A 373 -50.43 -22.19 18.75
N PRO A 374 -50.62 -22.40 17.44
CA PRO A 374 -49.91 -21.64 16.42
C PRO A 374 -50.47 -20.22 16.31
N PHE A 375 -49.59 -19.26 16.09
CA PHE A 375 -49.95 -17.90 15.75
C PHE A 375 -49.18 -17.42 14.52
N TRP A 376 -49.77 -16.49 13.78
CA TRP A 376 -49.13 -15.84 12.66
C TRP A 376 -49.44 -14.35 12.69
N THR A 377 -48.50 -13.55 12.18
CA THR A 377 -48.63 -12.11 12.08
C THR A 377 -48.21 -11.68 10.68
N LEU A 378 -48.97 -10.75 10.10
CA LEU A 378 -48.59 -10.09 8.86
C LEU A 378 -48.91 -8.61 9.02
N GLY A 379 -47.90 -7.78 8.91
CA GLY A 379 -48.01 -6.34 9.16
C GLY A 379 -47.13 -5.55 8.21
N VAL A 380 -47.52 -4.30 8.00
CA VAL A 380 -46.71 -3.31 7.28
C VAL A 380 -46.43 -2.17 8.24
N THR A 381 -45.16 -1.81 8.38
CA THR A 381 -44.72 -0.72 9.26
C THR A 381 -44.17 0.42 8.41
N LEU A 382 -44.81 1.59 8.49
CA LEU A 382 -44.38 2.81 7.81
C LEU A 382 -43.87 3.84 8.83
N SER A 383 -42.61 4.22 8.70
CA SER A 383 -41.98 5.27 9.50
C SER A 383 -41.52 6.43 8.60
N ILE A 384 -42.16 7.59 8.78
CA ILE A 384 -41.88 8.82 8.03
C ILE A 384 -41.19 9.82 8.97
N PRO A 385 -39.88 10.07 8.80
CA PRO A 385 -39.19 11.08 9.61
C PRO A 385 -39.65 12.49 9.20
N LEU A 386 -40.30 13.22 10.11
CA LEU A 386 -40.71 14.61 9.90
C LEU A 386 -39.48 15.54 9.91
N GLY A 387 -39.43 16.50 8.98
CA GLY A 387 -38.28 17.38 8.78
C GLY A 387 -37.07 16.70 8.11
N ASN A 388 -36.61 15.56 8.64
CA ASN A 388 -35.50 14.75 8.15
C ASN A 388 -34.22 15.57 7.81
N ARG A 389 -33.95 16.64 8.58
CA ARG A 389 -32.93 17.65 8.25
C ARG A 389 -31.52 17.05 8.23
N THR A 390 -31.21 16.14 9.16
CA THR A 390 -29.91 15.47 9.25
C THR A 390 -29.61 14.61 8.02
N ALA A 391 -30.55 13.75 7.58
CA ALA A 391 -30.32 12.90 6.41
C ALA A 391 -30.21 13.73 5.13
N ARG A 392 -31.04 14.76 4.96
CA ARG A 392 -30.93 15.69 3.82
C ARG A 392 -29.59 16.43 3.80
N ALA A 393 -29.12 16.91 4.95
CA ALA A 393 -27.84 17.58 5.07
C ALA A 393 -26.67 16.64 4.75
N ARG A 394 -26.67 15.39 5.27
CA ARG A 394 -25.67 14.37 4.94
C ARG A 394 -25.66 14.00 3.46
N HIS A 395 -26.83 13.87 2.83
CA HIS A 395 -26.91 13.67 1.38
C HIS A 395 -26.34 14.87 0.62
N ARG A 396 -26.72 16.11 0.98
CA ARG A 396 -26.16 17.30 0.33
C ARG A 396 -24.63 17.39 0.49
N GLN A 397 -24.11 17.07 1.67
CA GLN A 397 -22.68 16.98 1.93
C GLN A 397 -22.00 15.94 1.04
N SER A 398 -22.59 14.75 0.88
CA SER A 398 -22.04 13.70 0.01
C SER A 398 -22.02 14.09 -1.48
N VAL A 399 -23.02 14.86 -1.94
CA VAL A 399 -23.05 15.42 -3.30
C VAL A 399 -21.94 16.45 -3.49
N LEU A 400 -21.78 17.38 -2.55
CA LEU A 400 -20.70 18.38 -2.59
C LEU A 400 -19.31 17.74 -2.53
N ALA A 401 -19.16 16.66 -1.75
CA ALA A 401 -17.91 15.89 -1.72
C ALA A 401 -17.65 15.18 -3.06
N THR A 402 -18.68 14.69 -3.75
CA THR A 402 -18.55 14.11 -5.10
C THR A 402 -18.10 15.17 -6.11
N GLU A 403 -18.73 16.35 -6.08
CA GLU A 403 -18.35 17.49 -6.94
C GLU A 403 -16.90 17.94 -6.69
N ARG A 404 -16.48 18.01 -5.42
CA ARG A 404 -15.09 18.27 -5.06
C ARG A 404 -14.13 17.22 -5.65
N MET A 405 -14.43 15.93 -5.51
CA MET A 405 -13.57 14.86 -6.04
C MET A 405 -13.50 14.86 -7.57
N GLN A 406 -14.57 15.28 -8.25
CA GLN A 406 -14.54 15.47 -9.71
C GLN A 406 -13.60 16.61 -10.11
N LEU A 407 -13.58 17.71 -9.36
CA LEU A 407 -12.64 18.81 -9.59
C LEU A 407 -11.20 18.41 -9.26
N GLU A 408 -10.97 17.66 -8.18
CA GLU A 408 -9.66 17.10 -7.82
C GLU A 408 -9.15 16.13 -8.89
N LEU A 409 -10.02 15.27 -9.45
CA LEU A 409 -9.67 14.39 -10.57
C LEU A 409 -9.26 15.20 -11.81
N ARG A 410 -10.03 16.22 -12.19
CA ARG A 410 -9.67 17.10 -13.32
C ARG A 410 -8.33 17.80 -13.09
N GLN A 411 -8.10 18.31 -11.88
CA GLN A 411 -6.82 18.94 -11.52
C GLN A 411 -5.65 17.94 -11.63
N LEU A 412 -5.86 16.68 -11.22
CA LEU A 412 -4.87 15.62 -11.34
C LEU A 412 -4.61 15.25 -12.81
N GLU A 413 -5.64 15.20 -13.65
CA GLU A 413 -5.50 14.97 -15.10
C GLU A 413 -4.67 16.08 -15.76
N GLU A 414 -4.94 17.36 -15.47
CA GLU A 414 -4.14 18.48 -15.97
C GLU A 414 -2.69 18.44 -15.46
N THR A 415 -2.48 18.08 -14.19
CA THR A 415 -1.13 17.94 -13.62
C THR A 415 -0.36 16.82 -14.31
N ALA A 416 -1.02 15.69 -14.58
CA ALA A 416 -0.42 14.56 -15.28
C ALA A 416 0.01 14.92 -16.72
N LEU A 417 -0.81 15.68 -17.44
CA LEU A 417 -0.47 16.15 -18.79
C LEU A 417 0.77 17.06 -18.76
N VAL A 418 0.84 18.00 -17.82
CA VAL A 418 2.00 18.89 -17.66
C VAL A 418 3.27 18.09 -17.27
N GLU A 419 3.15 17.07 -16.43
CA GLU A 419 4.27 16.18 -16.09
C GLU A 419 4.81 15.44 -17.31
N VAL A 420 3.92 14.93 -18.17
CA VAL A 420 4.29 14.27 -19.43
C VAL A 420 4.96 15.24 -20.39
N ASP A 421 4.41 16.44 -20.59
CA ASP A 421 5.00 17.47 -21.44
C ASP A 421 6.42 17.84 -20.97
N ASN A 422 6.61 17.99 -19.66
CA ASN A 422 7.93 18.28 -19.08
C ASN A 422 8.89 17.11 -19.26
N ALA A 423 8.44 15.87 -19.07
CA ALA A 423 9.28 14.68 -19.26
C ALA A 423 9.68 14.50 -20.74
N ALA A 424 8.74 14.70 -21.67
CA ALA A 424 8.98 14.65 -23.10
C ALA A 424 10.02 15.69 -23.55
N ASN A 425 9.86 16.94 -23.11
CA ASN A 425 10.82 18.01 -23.39
C ASN A 425 12.20 17.74 -22.75
N ALA A 426 12.22 17.13 -21.57
CA ALA A 426 13.48 16.74 -20.91
C ALA A 426 14.23 15.67 -21.71
N VAL A 427 13.54 14.66 -22.25
CA VAL A 427 14.16 13.64 -23.12
C VAL A 427 14.71 14.26 -24.40
N ALA A 428 13.92 15.12 -25.07
CA ALA A 428 14.34 15.78 -26.31
C ALA A 428 15.60 16.66 -26.10
N SER A 429 15.56 17.57 -25.12
CA SER A 429 16.70 18.43 -24.79
C SER A 429 17.89 17.66 -24.19
N GLY A 430 17.63 16.55 -23.50
CA GLY A 430 18.65 15.65 -22.96
C GLY A 430 19.51 15.04 -24.05
N LEU A 431 18.90 14.61 -25.16
CA LEU A 431 19.62 14.05 -26.31
C LEU A 431 20.53 15.10 -26.97
N GLU A 432 20.04 16.32 -27.16
CA GLU A 432 20.84 17.43 -27.70
C GLU A 432 22.04 17.74 -26.78
N ARG A 433 21.85 17.73 -25.46
CA ARG A 433 22.94 17.93 -24.51
C ARG A 433 23.98 16.81 -24.55
N VAL A 434 23.56 15.56 -24.73
CA VAL A 434 24.50 14.43 -24.92
C VAL A 434 25.37 14.66 -26.16
N GLN A 435 24.77 15.10 -27.27
CA GLN A 435 25.51 15.39 -28.51
C GLN A 435 26.50 16.55 -28.31
N ALA A 436 26.06 17.68 -27.73
CA ALA A 436 26.90 18.85 -27.51
C ALA A 436 28.07 18.58 -26.53
N THR A 437 27.82 17.83 -25.46
CA THR A 437 28.87 17.47 -24.48
C THR A 437 29.87 16.47 -25.04
N ARG A 438 29.44 15.55 -25.91
CA ARG A 438 30.34 14.66 -26.65
C ARG A 438 31.28 15.44 -27.56
N GLU A 439 30.75 16.36 -28.38
CA GLU A 439 31.58 17.22 -29.23
C GLU A 439 32.56 18.07 -28.41
N ALA A 440 32.11 18.64 -27.29
CA ALA A 440 32.98 19.41 -26.40
C ALA A 440 34.13 18.57 -25.83
N ARG A 441 33.88 17.30 -25.47
CA ARG A 441 34.92 16.37 -25.01
C ARG A 441 35.91 16.06 -26.12
N GLU A 442 35.44 15.80 -27.34
CA GLU A 442 36.30 15.54 -28.51
C GLU A 442 37.20 16.74 -28.84
N TYR A 443 36.66 17.96 -28.83
CA TYR A 443 37.45 19.17 -29.05
C TYR A 443 38.47 19.44 -27.92
N ALA A 444 38.09 19.21 -26.66
CA ALA A 444 39.01 19.35 -25.53
C ALA A 444 40.17 18.33 -25.60
N GLU A 445 39.88 17.12 -26.07
CA GLU A 445 40.88 16.05 -26.27
C GLU A 445 41.87 16.40 -27.38
N GLN A 446 41.38 16.91 -28.52
CA GLN A 446 42.22 17.40 -29.61
C GLN A 446 43.07 18.60 -29.19
N ALA A 447 42.51 19.53 -28.42
CA ALA A 447 43.23 20.70 -27.90
C ALA A 447 44.38 20.28 -26.96
N LEU A 448 44.11 19.31 -26.06
CA LEU A 448 45.14 18.77 -25.17
C LEU A 448 46.27 18.07 -25.94
N ASP A 449 45.94 17.23 -26.94
CA ASP A 449 46.95 16.56 -27.76
C ASP A 449 47.83 17.56 -28.52
N ALA A 450 47.22 18.58 -29.12
CA ALA A 450 47.93 19.63 -29.84
C ALA A 450 48.87 20.42 -28.91
N GLU A 451 48.42 20.75 -27.70
CA GLU A 451 49.23 21.51 -26.75
C GLU A 451 50.36 20.67 -26.13
N GLN A 452 50.13 19.39 -25.89
CA GLN A 452 51.17 18.47 -25.45
C GLN A 452 52.32 18.40 -26.47
N ARG A 453 52.00 18.30 -27.76
CA ARG A 453 53.02 18.34 -28.84
C ARG A 453 53.78 19.68 -28.87
N LYS A 454 53.13 20.80 -28.59
CA LYS A 454 53.82 22.11 -28.48
C LYS A 454 54.75 22.13 -27.28
N LEU A 455 54.33 21.61 -26.13
CA LEU A 455 55.16 21.53 -24.91
C LEU A 455 56.41 20.69 -25.17
N ASP A 456 56.26 19.54 -25.84
CA ASP A 456 57.38 18.65 -26.18
C ASP A 456 58.39 19.33 -27.12
N SER A 457 57.92 20.25 -27.97
CA SER A 457 58.76 21.10 -28.82
C SER A 457 59.33 22.35 -28.13
N GLY A 458 59.03 22.56 -26.84
CA GLY A 458 59.47 23.73 -26.05
C GLY A 458 58.73 25.03 -26.37
N LYS A 459 57.58 24.96 -27.06
CA LYS A 459 56.79 26.13 -27.50
C LYS A 459 55.57 26.43 -26.61
N SER A 460 55.40 25.70 -25.52
CA SER A 460 54.31 25.87 -24.56
C SER A 460 54.83 25.72 -23.13
N THR A 461 53.98 25.96 -22.14
CA THR A 461 54.28 25.86 -20.72
C THR A 461 53.44 24.76 -20.06
N SER A 462 53.98 24.15 -19.00
CA SER A 462 53.26 23.13 -18.22
C SER A 462 51.94 23.68 -17.64
N PHE A 463 51.84 25.00 -17.43
CA PHE A 463 50.60 25.65 -16.98
C PHE A 463 49.45 25.49 -17.99
N ILE A 464 49.69 25.70 -19.30
CA ILE A 464 48.63 25.57 -20.32
C ILE A 464 48.19 24.12 -20.46
N VAL A 465 49.14 23.17 -20.42
CA VAL A 465 48.81 21.73 -20.45
C VAL A 465 47.97 21.35 -19.23
N LEU A 466 48.33 21.80 -18.03
CA LEU A 466 47.53 21.56 -16.82
C LEU A 466 46.12 22.15 -16.92
N GLN A 467 45.98 23.32 -17.54
CA GLN A 467 44.68 23.92 -17.79
C GLN A 467 43.84 23.06 -18.73
N LEU A 468 44.38 22.66 -19.89
CA LEU A 468 43.66 21.82 -20.85
C LEU A 468 43.36 20.40 -20.31
N GLN A 469 44.22 19.85 -19.44
CA GLN A 469 43.92 18.60 -18.73
C GLN A 469 42.70 18.74 -17.82
N ARG A 470 42.59 19.85 -17.07
CA ARG A 470 41.39 20.14 -16.26
C ARG A 470 40.16 20.34 -17.14
N ASP A 471 40.29 21.07 -18.25
CA ASP A 471 39.19 21.32 -19.18
C ASP A 471 38.67 20.01 -19.80
N LEU A 472 39.56 19.10 -20.23
CA LEU A 472 39.19 17.77 -20.73
C LEU A 472 38.53 16.91 -19.63
N THR A 473 39.09 16.95 -18.41
CA THR A 473 38.52 16.23 -17.26
C THR A 473 37.08 16.69 -16.99
N GLN A 474 36.84 18.00 -16.99
CA GLN A 474 35.52 18.58 -16.82
C GLN A 474 34.57 18.23 -17.99
N ALA A 475 35.07 18.24 -19.23
CA ALA A 475 34.27 17.87 -20.40
C ALA A 475 33.84 16.41 -20.36
N ARG A 476 34.76 15.49 -19.99
CA ARG A 476 34.45 14.06 -19.78
C ARG A 476 33.41 13.86 -18.68
N GLN A 477 33.54 14.53 -17.54
CA GLN A 477 32.53 14.47 -16.47
C GLN A 477 31.16 15.00 -16.93
N SER A 478 31.15 16.05 -17.76
CA SER A 478 29.92 16.64 -18.29
C SER A 478 29.21 15.70 -19.28
N GLU A 479 29.95 15.01 -20.15
CA GLU A 479 29.40 13.98 -21.05
C GLU A 479 28.82 12.78 -20.27
N ILE A 480 29.57 12.26 -19.28
CA ILE A 480 29.12 11.16 -18.41
C ILE A 480 27.82 11.53 -17.69
N SER A 481 27.74 12.76 -17.16
CA SER A 481 26.53 13.26 -16.50
C SER A 481 25.38 13.42 -17.49
N ALA A 482 25.65 13.94 -18.69
CA ALA A 482 24.63 14.07 -19.73
C ALA A 482 24.02 12.73 -20.14
N LEU A 483 24.85 11.69 -20.30
CA LEU A 483 24.37 10.35 -20.61
C LEU A 483 23.54 9.74 -19.48
N ALA A 484 23.97 9.88 -18.23
CA ALA A 484 23.23 9.36 -17.07
C ALA A 484 21.87 10.05 -16.93
N ASP A 485 21.84 11.37 -17.00
CA ASP A 485 20.62 12.17 -16.93
C ASP A 485 19.65 11.83 -18.07
N TYR A 486 20.13 11.64 -19.31
CA TYR A 486 19.28 11.26 -20.45
C TYR A 486 18.54 9.95 -20.19
N ASN A 487 19.25 8.92 -19.73
CA ASN A 487 18.64 7.65 -19.42
C ASN A 487 17.62 7.75 -18.26
N GLN A 488 17.92 8.57 -17.25
CA GLN A 488 16.97 8.85 -16.17
C GLN A 488 15.73 9.63 -16.65
N GLN A 489 15.89 10.54 -17.61
CA GLN A 489 14.77 11.26 -18.22
C GLN A 489 13.87 10.33 -19.04
N VAL A 490 14.43 9.35 -19.76
CA VAL A 490 13.67 8.31 -20.47
C VAL A 490 12.86 7.46 -19.48
N ALA A 491 13.48 7.02 -18.38
CA ALA A 491 12.80 6.32 -17.30
C ALA A 491 11.66 7.16 -16.69
N ASN A 492 11.90 8.45 -16.48
CA ASN A 492 10.90 9.36 -15.94
C ASN A 492 9.74 9.60 -16.91
N LEU A 493 9.98 9.60 -18.23
CA LEU A 493 8.93 9.66 -19.23
C LEU A 493 8.04 8.41 -19.15
N ALA A 494 8.64 7.21 -19.07
CA ALA A 494 7.89 5.96 -18.93
C ALA A 494 7.04 5.92 -17.63
N LEU A 495 7.55 6.51 -16.54
CA LEU A 495 6.78 6.70 -15.29
C LEU A 495 5.62 7.70 -15.50
N ALA A 496 5.88 8.85 -16.13
CA ALA A 496 4.87 9.88 -16.37
C ALA A 496 3.73 9.39 -17.28
N GLU A 497 4.03 8.52 -18.24
CA GLU A 497 3.06 7.82 -19.09
C GLU A 497 2.31 6.69 -18.37
N GLY A 498 2.77 6.26 -17.19
CA GLY A 498 2.20 5.13 -16.45
C GLY A 498 2.58 3.75 -17.00
N ASN A 499 3.58 3.68 -17.89
CA ASN A 499 3.97 2.47 -18.64
C ASN A 499 5.21 1.77 -18.06
N MET A 500 5.69 2.19 -16.89
CA MET A 500 6.97 1.71 -16.34
C MET A 500 7.01 0.18 -16.12
N LEU A 501 5.89 -0.44 -15.75
CA LEU A 501 5.81 -1.90 -15.61
C LEU A 501 5.93 -2.60 -16.97
N VAL A 502 5.22 -2.08 -17.98
CA VAL A 502 5.22 -2.62 -19.35
C VAL A 502 6.61 -2.50 -19.97
N HIS A 503 7.30 -1.38 -19.73
CA HIS A 503 8.68 -1.15 -20.17
C HIS A 503 9.64 -2.26 -19.68
N HIS A 504 9.42 -2.78 -18.47
CA HIS A 504 10.19 -3.90 -17.91
C HIS A 504 9.55 -5.28 -18.10
N GLY A 505 8.46 -5.39 -18.87
CA GLY A 505 7.76 -6.66 -19.10
C GLY A 505 7.07 -7.23 -17.85
N ILE A 506 6.78 -6.39 -16.86
CA ILE A 506 6.14 -6.78 -15.60
C ILE A 506 4.63 -6.62 -15.74
N GLN A 507 3.87 -7.65 -15.36
CA GLN A 507 2.41 -7.58 -15.33
C GLN A 507 1.93 -6.77 -14.12
N PRO A 508 0.90 -5.93 -14.28
CA PRO A 508 0.27 -5.25 -13.15
C PRO A 508 -0.39 -6.27 -12.20
N PRO A 509 -0.56 -5.93 -10.92
CA PRO A 509 -1.28 -6.78 -9.97
C PRO A 509 -2.71 -7.04 -10.46
N GLU A 510 -3.22 -8.26 -10.24
CA GLU A 510 -4.59 -8.63 -10.61
C GLU A 510 -5.62 -7.89 -9.73
N ASP A 511 -6.68 -7.36 -10.37
CA ASP A 511 -7.80 -6.61 -9.76
C ASP A 511 -8.83 -7.47 -9.00
#